data_AF-A0A7G5YWE3-F1
#
_entry.id   AF-A0A7G5YWE3-F1
#
_cell.length_a   1.000
_cell.length_b   1.000
_cell.length_c   1.000
_cell.angle_alpha   90.00
_cell.angle_beta   90.00
_cell.angle_gamma   90.00
#
_symmetry.space_group_name_H-M   'P 1'
#
loop_
_entity.id
_entity.type
_entity.pdbx_description
1 polymer ?
#
loop_
_entity_poly.entity_id
_entity_poly.type
_entity_poly.pdbx_seq_one_letter_code
_entity_poly.pdbx_strand_id
1 'polypeptide(L)'
;MFDPPPVNKGQVIFYRAGGPPLALGCMVREGERAAETRLSKLTKDRYFVHYADPGTHQYWAKNLSKDAVNLEIEAGETYFVKCEIAVGLMSSNPNLSPSDIAEFESVKDKLEPMANPSG
;
A
#
# COMPACT_ATOMS: atom_id res chain seq x y z
N MET A 1 -16.18 -8.02 4.41
CA MET A 1 -16.53 -6.63 4.02
C MET A 1 -15.65 -5.71 4.84
N PHE A 2 -15.08 -4.66 4.22
CA PHE A 2 -14.31 -3.65 4.95
C PHE A 2 -15.25 -2.64 5.58
N ASP A 3 -14.80 -1.98 6.65
CA ASP A 3 -15.46 -0.76 7.08
C ASP A 3 -15.34 0.27 5.95
N PRO A 4 -16.46 0.95 5.59
CA PRO A 4 -16.42 1.98 4.57
C PRO A 4 -15.50 3.14 4.98
N PRO A 5 -14.94 3.91 4.02
CA PRO A 5 -14.18 5.11 4.35
C PRO A 5 -15.02 6.10 5.17
N PRO A 6 -14.38 6.92 6.03
CA PRO A 6 -15.00 8.08 6.62
C PRO A 6 -15.65 8.97 5.57
N VAL A 7 -16.69 9.70 5.96
CA VAL A 7 -17.36 10.68 5.09
C VAL A 7 -16.33 11.67 4.54
N ASN A 8 -16.37 11.91 3.22
CA ASN A 8 -15.45 12.76 2.45
C ASN A 8 -14.02 12.25 2.29
N LYS A 9 -13.74 10.97 2.59
CA LYS A 9 -12.43 10.35 2.33
C LYS A 9 -12.57 9.22 1.30
N GLY A 10 -11.50 8.98 0.55
CA GLY A 10 -11.31 7.70 -0.12
C GLY A 10 -10.50 6.75 0.76
N GLN A 11 -10.52 5.47 0.42
CA GLN A 11 -9.77 4.43 1.12
C GLN A 11 -8.78 3.75 0.18
N VAL A 12 -7.53 3.60 0.61
CA VAL A 12 -6.53 2.79 -0.07
C VAL A 12 -6.12 1.63 0.84
N ILE A 13 -6.31 0.42 0.34
CA ILE A 13 -5.87 -0.81 1.00
C ILE A 13 -4.51 -1.20 0.42
N PHE A 14 -3.47 -1.00 1.22
CA PHE A 14 -2.14 -1.45 0.88
C PHE A 14 -1.91 -2.84 1.47
N TYR A 15 -1.44 -3.79 0.66
CA TYR A 15 -1.22 -5.15 1.13
C TYR A 15 0.01 -5.81 0.53
N ARG A 16 0.50 -6.86 1.21
CA ARG A 16 1.57 -7.71 0.72
C ARG A 16 1.24 -9.17 0.97
N ALA A 17 0.95 -9.89 -0.10
CA ALA A 17 0.75 -11.33 -0.06
C ALA A 17 2.07 -12.08 -0.29
N GLY A 18 2.57 -12.74 0.74
CA GLY A 18 3.72 -13.63 0.68
C GLY A 18 5.07 -12.95 0.40
N GLY A 19 5.91 -13.68 -0.35
CA GLY A 19 7.26 -13.27 -0.70
C GLY A 19 8.31 -13.49 0.41
N PRO A 20 9.41 -12.72 0.36
CA PRO A 20 10.60 -12.88 1.24
C PRO A 20 10.29 -12.71 2.75
N PRO A 21 11.22 -13.06 3.66
CA PRO A 21 10.99 -13.05 5.11
C PRO A 21 10.53 -11.69 5.67
N LEU A 22 9.88 -11.72 6.85
CA LEU A 22 9.31 -10.55 7.56
C LEU A 22 10.29 -9.39 7.79
N ALA A 23 11.60 -9.67 7.88
CA ALA A 23 12.62 -8.63 8.10
C ALA A 23 12.69 -7.62 6.94
N LEU A 24 12.38 -8.07 5.72
CA LEU A 24 12.24 -7.21 4.54
C LEU A 24 10.83 -6.63 4.55
N GLY A 25 10.74 -5.32 4.33
CA GLY A 25 9.46 -4.62 4.31
C GLY A 25 9.38 -3.59 3.21
N CYS A 26 8.15 -3.25 2.87
CA CYS A 26 7.79 -2.28 1.86
C CYS A 26 7.33 -1.01 2.58
N MET A 27 8.22 -0.02 2.64
CA MET A 27 7.92 1.25 3.31
C MET A 27 7.06 2.10 2.38
N VAL A 28 5.75 2.08 2.56
CA VAL A 28 4.81 2.87 1.75
C VAL A 28 4.94 4.34 2.14
N ARG A 29 5.09 5.18 1.13
CA ARG A 29 5.14 6.63 1.22
C ARG A 29 4.13 7.24 0.28
N GLU A 30 3.69 8.43 0.63
CA GLU A 30 2.80 9.27 -0.14
C GLU A 30 3.49 10.60 -0.48
N GLY A 31 3.18 11.14 -1.65
CA GLY A 31 3.66 12.43 -2.10
C GLY A 31 5.02 12.37 -2.80
N GLU A 32 5.44 13.54 -3.28
CA GLU A 32 6.72 13.70 -3.95
C GLU A 32 7.88 13.63 -2.97
N ARG A 33 9.04 13.11 -3.40
CA ARG A 33 10.20 12.82 -2.54
C ARG A 33 10.55 13.89 -1.50
N ALA A 34 10.62 15.16 -1.89
CA ALA A 34 11.02 16.24 -0.97
C ALA A 34 9.95 16.59 0.08
N ALA A 35 8.71 16.17 -0.16
CA ALA A 35 7.55 16.37 0.70
C ALA A 35 6.86 15.02 1.04
N GLU A 36 7.64 13.93 1.09
CA GLU A 36 7.07 12.60 1.32
C GLU A 36 6.51 12.48 2.74
N THR A 37 5.36 11.81 2.86
CA THR A 37 4.86 11.32 4.14
C THR A 37 5.04 9.81 4.19
N ARG A 38 5.64 9.31 5.28
CA ARG A 38 5.78 7.85 5.49
C ARG A 38 4.50 7.33 6.14
N LEU A 39 3.81 6.42 5.45
CA LEU A 39 2.56 5.86 5.93
C LEU A 39 2.80 4.65 6.82
N SER A 40 3.33 3.56 6.26
CA SER A 40 3.56 2.33 7.01
C SER A 40 4.49 1.35 6.31
N LYS A 41 5.21 0.55 7.11
CA LYS A 41 6.10 -0.50 6.61
C LYS A 41 5.35 -1.83 6.50
N LEU A 42 4.89 -2.18 5.31
CA LEU A 42 4.28 -3.47 5.00
C LEU A 42 5.29 -4.61 5.12
N THR A 43 5.14 -5.44 6.15
CA THR A 43 5.85 -6.71 6.29
C THR A 43 5.08 -7.84 5.59
N LYS A 44 5.62 -9.05 5.59
CA LYS A 44 5.02 -10.20 4.90
C LYS A 44 3.64 -10.52 5.47
N ASP A 45 2.70 -10.83 4.58
CA ASP A 45 1.33 -11.28 4.89
C ASP A 45 0.54 -10.26 5.71
N ARG A 46 0.75 -8.96 5.43
CA ARG A 46 0.08 -7.85 6.11
C ARG A 46 -0.69 -6.96 5.16
N TYR A 47 -1.70 -6.27 5.69
CA TYR A 47 -2.34 -5.13 5.04
C TYR A 47 -2.61 -3.99 6.02
N PHE A 48 -2.74 -2.78 5.51
CA PHE A 48 -3.24 -1.64 6.28
C PHE A 48 -4.20 -0.78 5.45
N VAL A 49 -5.04 -0.04 6.14
CA VAL A 49 -6.00 0.89 5.55
C VAL A 49 -5.44 2.31 5.68
N HIS A 50 -5.44 3.05 4.58
CA HIS A 50 -5.10 4.46 4.53
C HIS A 50 -6.31 5.25 4.04
N TYR A 51 -6.70 6.29 4.80
CA TYR A 51 -7.74 7.21 4.38
C TYR A 51 -7.10 8.47 3.81
N ALA A 52 -7.43 8.79 2.56
CA ALA A 52 -6.87 9.92 1.84
C ALA A 52 -7.99 10.93 1.52
N ASP A 53 -7.61 12.20 1.42
CA ASP A 53 -8.48 13.22 0.83
C ASP A 53 -8.76 12.88 -0.64
N PRO A 54 -9.88 13.34 -1.22
CA PRO A 54 -10.10 13.23 -2.65
C PRO A 54 -9.09 14.05 -3.44
N GLY A 55 -8.60 13.50 -4.56
CA GLY A 55 -7.66 14.15 -5.47
C GLY A 55 -6.57 13.21 -5.99
N THR A 56 -5.51 13.77 -6.55
CA THR A 56 -4.38 13.00 -7.09
C THR A 56 -3.36 12.69 -6.00
N HIS A 57 -3.09 11.40 -5.79
CA HIS A 57 -2.12 10.89 -4.83
C HIS A 57 -1.04 10.05 -5.53
N GLN A 58 0.20 10.21 -5.10
CA GLN A 58 1.32 9.41 -5.57
C GLN A 58 1.88 8.56 -4.42
N TYR A 59 1.96 7.25 -4.62
CA TYR A 59 2.48 6.30 -3.64
C TYR A 59 3.69 5.54 -4.15
N TRP A 60 4.67 5.28 -3.28
CA TRP A 60 5.88 4.55 -3.68
C TRP A 60 6.56 3.87 -2.48
N ALA A 61 7.34 2.81 -2.75
CA ALA A 61 8.00 2.01 -1.70
C ALA A 61 9.52 2.19 -1.62
N LYS A 62 10.15 2.55 -2.74
CA LYS A 62 11.60 2.71 -2.91
C LYS A 62 11.90 4.02 -3.61
N ASN A 63 13.09 4.58 -3.39
CA ASN A 63 13.54 5.89 -3.89
C ASN A 63 13.63 6.02 -5.44
N LEU A 64 12.92 5.21 -6.23
CA LEU A 64 12.88 5.25 -7.68
C LEU A 64 11.47 5.66 -8.13
N SER A 65 11.36 6.87 -8.67
CA SER A 65 10.11 7.48 -9.17
C SER A 65 9.42 6.68 -10.27
N LYS A 66 10.08 5.67 -10.84
CA LYS A 66 9.51 4.77 -11.85
C LYS A 66 8.54 3.73 -11.26
N ASP A 67 8.64 3.46 -9.96
CA ASP A 67 7.86 2.45 -9.25
C ASP A 67 6.75 3.11 -8.40
N ALA A 68 6.34 4.32 -8.79
CA ALA A 68 5.28 5.06 -8.15
C ALA A 68 3.91 4.73 -8.76
N VAL A 69 2.92 4.56 -7.90
CA VAL A 69 1.52 4.40 -8.26
C VAL A 69 0.83 5.74 -8.10
N ASN A 70 0.27 6.26 -9.19
CA ASN A 70 -0.58 7.45 -9.14
C ASN A 70 -2.04 6.99 -9.09
N LEU A 71 -2.79 7.47 -8.12
CA LEU A 71 -4.22 7.22 -7.94
C LEU A 71 -4.97 8.54 -7.95
N GLU A 72 -6.08 8.59 -8.68
CA GLU A 72 -7.10 9.61 -8.47
C GLU A 72 -8.10 9.04 -7.47
N ILE A 73 -8.11 9.61 -6.26
CA ILE A 73 -8.91 9.14 -5.13
C ILE A 73 -10.21 9.93 -5.08
N GLU A 74 -11.33 9.23 -5.06
CA GLU A 74 -12.66 9.80 -4.89
C GLU A 74 -13.22 9.50 -3.50
N ALA A 75 -14.08 10.39 -3.00
CA ALA A 75 -14.74 10.19 -1.71
C ALA A 75 -15.69 8.98 -1.78
N GLY A 76 -15.61 8.08 -0.80
CA GLY A 76 -16.44 6.87 -0.75
C GLY A 76 -15.84 5.67 -1.48
N GLU A 77 -14.85 5.88 -2.34
CA GLU A 77 -14.25 4.82 -3.16
C GLU A 77 -13.14 4.07 -2.42
N THR A 78 -12.93 2.81 -2.82
CA THR A 78 -11.89 1.93 -2.28
C THR A 78 -10.93 1.47 -3.37
N TYR A 79 -9.65 1.71 -3.14
CA TYR A 79 -8.54 1.37 -4.03
C TYR A 79 -7.67 0.30 -3.40
N PHE A 80 -7.01 -0.51 -4.22
CA PHE A 80 -6.14 -1.59 -3.77
C PHE A 80 -4.75 -1.41 -4.38
N VAL A 81 -3.74 -1.48 -3.53
CA VAL A 81 -2.34 -1.39 -3.95
C VAL A 81 -1.57 -2.54 -3.34
N LYS A 82 -0.99 -3.38 -4.19
CA LYS A 82 -0.17 -4.49 -3.75
C LYS A 82 1.29 -4.09 -3.72
N CYS A 83 2.00 -4.58 -2.71
CA CYS A 83 3.44 -4.52 -2.66
C CYS A 83 4.06 -5.90 -2.88
N GLU A 84 4.93 -5.98 -3.87
CA GLU A 84 5.73 -7.16 -4.18
C GLU A 84 7.20 -6.86 -3.86
N ILE A 85 7.92 -7.82 -3.27
CA ILE A 85 9.36 -7.67 -3.02
C ILE A 85 10.10 -8.69 -3.85
N ALA A 86 10.74 -8.22 -4.92
CA ALA A 86 11.69 -9.03 -5.67
C ALA A 86 13.04 -9.07 -4.91
N VAL A 87 13.66 -10.24 -4.83
CA VAL A 87 15.01 -10.39 -4.24
C VAL A 87 16.00 -10.54 -5.39
N GLY A 88 16.90 -9.58 -5.53
CA GLY A 88 18.07 -9.69 -6.40
C GLY A 88 19.29 -10.23 -5.64
N LEU A 89 20.39 -10.43 -6.36
CA LEU A 89 21.63 -11.02 -5.84
C LEU A 89 22.22 -10.31 -4.61
N MET A 90 21.94 -9.00 -4.43
CA MET A 90 22.45 -8.19 -3.31
C MET A 90 21.42 -7.23 -2.69
N SER A 91 20.19 -7.13 -3.21
CA SER A 91 19.21 -6.17 -2.67
C SER A 91 17.77 -6.61 -2.86
N SER A 92 16.91 -6.21 -1.92
CA SER A 92 15.46 -6.28 -2.08
C SER A 92 14.96 -5.11 -2.92
N ASN A 93 14.04 -5.39 -3.85
CA ASN A 93 13.36 -4.38 -4.66
C ASN A 93 11.86 -4.42 -4.37
N PRO A 94 11.39 -3.69 -3.34
CA PRO A 94 9.95 -3.50 -3.12
C PRO A 94 9.37 -2.63 -4.24
N ASN A 95 8.26 -3.09 -4.82
CA ASN A 95 7.52 -2.43 -5.88
C ASN A 95 6.04 -2.32 -5.52
N LEU A 96 5.43 -1.16 -5.77
CA LEU A 96 3.99 -0.98 -5.64
C LEU A 96 3.33 -1.11 -7.00
N SER A 97 2.15 -1.73 -7.04
CA SER A 97 1.33 -1.79 -8.25
C SER A 97 -0.15 -1.69 -7.91
N PRO A 98 -0.97 -1.11 -8.80
CA PRO A 98 -2.42 -1.18 -8.68
C PRO A 98 -2.89 -2.64 -8.63
N SER A 99 -3.95 -2.87 -7.88
CA SER A 99 -4.65 -4.15 -7.82
C SER A 99 -6.16 -3.89 -7.77
N ASP A 100 -6.94 -4.95 -7.57
CA ASP A 100 -8.39 -4.91 -7.49
C ASP A 100 -8.92 -5.74 -6.31
N ILE A 101 -10.23 -5.64 -6.10
CA ILE A 101 -10.92 -6.35 -5.03
C ILE A 101 -10.84 -7.88 -5.19
N ALA A 102 -10.82 -8.40 -6.42
CA ALA A 102 -10.81 -9.84 -6.65
C ALA A 102 -9.44 -10.45 -6.29
N GLU A 103 -8.35 -9.80 -6.70
CA GLU A 103 -6.99 -10.21 -6.34
C GLU A 103 -6.79 -10.11 -4.82
N PHE A 104 -7.23 -9.01 -4.21
CA PHE A 104 -7.15 -8.84 -2.77
C PHE A 104 -7.94 -9.92 -1.99
N GLU A 105 -9.21 -10.14 -2.33
CA GLU A 105 -10.06 -11.14 -1.63
C GLU A 105 -9.50 -12.56 -1.80
N SER A 106 -8.84 -12.87 -2.92
CA SER A 106 -8.20 -14.18 -3.15
C SER A 106 -7.05 -14.51 -2.18
N VAL A 107 -6.45 -13.49 -1.56
CA VAL A 107 -5.32 -13.65 -0.62
C VAL A 107 -5.65 -13.23 0.80
N LYS A 108 -6.79 -12.58 1.02
CA LYS A 108 -7.21 -11.95 2.28
C LYS A 108 -7.12 -12.88 3.49
N ASP A 109 -7.52 -14.14 3.35
CA ASP A 109 -7.51 -15.12 4.46
C ASP A 109 -6.10 -15.41 5.00
N LYS A 110 -5.07 -15.01 4.25
CA LYS A 110 -3.65 -15.14 4.64
C LYS A 110 -3.09 -13.83 5.19
N LEU A 111 -3.84 -12.74 5.13
CA LEU A 111 -3.36 -11.41 5.50
C LEU A 111 -3.84 -11.03 6.89
N GLU A 112 -2.90 -10.53 7.70
CA GLU A 112 -3.22 -9.95 9.01
C GLU A 112 -3.29 -8.42 8.93
N PRO A 113 -4.34 -7.79 9.50
CA PRO A 113 -4.39 -6.34 9.58
C PRO A 113 -3.20 -5.82 10.39
N MET A 114 -2.60 -4.74 9.93
CA MET A 114 -1.73 -3.92 10.76
C MET A 114 -2.61 -3.08 11.68
N ALA A 115 -2.14 -2.85 12.91
CA ALA A 115 -2.73 -1.80 13.74
C ALA A 115 -2.72 -0.52 12.89
N ASN A 116 -3.86 0.17 12.80
CA ASN A 116 -3.98 1.42 12.03
C ASN A 116 -2.76 2.28 12.37
N PRO A 117 -1.85 2.52 11.42
CA PRO A 117 -0.63 3.26 11.70
C PRO A 117 -1.09 4.65 12.16
N SER A 118 -0.94 4.88 13.46
CA SER A 118 -1.37 6.09 14.12
C SER A 118 -0.41 7.18 13.67
N GLY A 119 -0.93 8.21 13.01
CA GLY A 119 -0.15 9.35 12.54
C GLY A 119 -0.94 10.15 11.54
#